data_AF-A0A821Z3S8-F1
#
_entry.id   AF-A0A821Z3S8-F1
#
_cell.length_a   1.000
_cell.length_b   1.000
_cell.length_c   1.000
_cell.angle_alpha   90.00
_cell.angle_beta   90.00
_cell.angle_gamma   90.00
#
_symmetry.space_group_name_H-M   'P 1'
#
loop_
_entity.id
_entity.type
_entity.pdbx_description
1 polymer ?
#
loop_
_entity_poly.entity_id
_entity_poly.type
_entity_poly.pdbx_seq_one_letter_code
_entity_poly.pdbx_strand_id
1 'polypeptide(L)' 'APMCLDWREICNGRIDCFNNGVDESQCFELEINECNEDEYRCYNGLCISRIFLDDPFYEAECLDKSDLWAETDCPNAYLR' A
#
# COMPACT_ATOMS: atom_id res chain seq x y z
N ALA A 1 20.42 14.73 4.52
CA ALA A 1 18.97 15.02 4.48
C ALA A 1 18.25 13.69 4.66
N PRO A 2 17.12 13.61 5.40
CA PRO A 2 16.31 12.40 5.37
C PRO A 2 15.81 12.18 3.94
N MET A 3 15.91 10.95 3.44
CA MET A 3 15.26 10.60 2.17
C MET A 3 13.79 10.33 2.46
N CYS A 4 12.91 10.92 1.67
CA CYS A 4 11.50 10.55 1.67
C CYS A 4 11.33 9.42 0.65
N LEU A 5 10.76 8.30 1.08
CA LEU A 5 10.41 7.17 0.23
C LEU A 5 8.95 7.26 -0.21
N ASP A 6 8.64 6.67 -1.35
CA ASP A 6 7.26 6.37 -1.76
C ASP A 6 6.72 5.21 -0.92
N TRP A 7 5.41 5.14 -0.68
CA TRP A 7 4.82 4.05 0.12
C TRP A 7 4.96 2.67 -0.52
N ARG A 8 5.21 2.61 -1.83
CA ARG A 8 5.55 1.37 -2.56
C ARG A 8 7.00 0.93 -2.34
N GLU A 9 7.81 1.76 -1.70
CA GLU A 9 9.19 1.48 -1.31
C GLU A 9 9.31 1.05 0.16
N ILE A 10 8.19 0.87 0.85
CA ILE A 10 8.13 0.38 2.23
C ILE A 10 7.66 -1.07 2.22
N CYS A 11 8.38 -1.96 2.90
CA CYS A 11 8.04 -3.38 3.02
C CYS A 11 7.90 -4.09 1.66
N ASN A 12 8.76 -3.74 0.70
CA ASN A 12 8.76 -4.29 -0.65
C ASN A 12 9.84 -5.37 -0.86
N GLY A 13 10.61 -5.71 0.17
CA GLY A 13 11.71 -6.66 0.15
C GLY A 13 13.07 -6.07 -0.24
N ARG A 14 13.18 -4.75 -0.41
CA ARG A 14 14.42 -4.05 -0.77
C ARG A 14 14.77 -3.05 0.32
N ILE A 15 16.03 -3.06 0.75
CA ILE A 15 16.56 -2.03 1.64
C ILE A 15 16.84 -0.76 0.82
N ASP A 16 15.92 0.19 0.88
CA ASP A 16 16.01 1.52 0.30
C ASP A 16 16.54 2.54 1.32
N CYS A 17 16.33 2.34 2.63
CA CYS A 17 16.88 3.21 3.67
C CYS A 17 18.23 2.74 4.23
N PHE A 18 19.24 3.64 4.23
CA PHE A 18 20.56 3.37 4.83
C PHE A 18 20.55 3.20 6.36
N ASN A 19 19.44 3.53 7.04
CA ASN A 19 19.28 3.40 8.49
C ASN A 19 18.94 1.95 8.88
N ASN A 20 19.84 1.01 8.57
CA ASN A 20 19.68 -0.43 8.82
C ASN A 20 18.44 -1.06 8.17
N GLY A 21 17.94 -0.53 7.05
CA GLY A 21 16.77 -1.08 6.37
C GLY A 21 15.48 -0.97 7.18
N VAL A 22 15.30 0.18 7.85
CA VAL A 22 14.09 0.45 8.67
C VAL A 22 12.79 0.39 7.85
N ASP A 23 12.86 0.70 6.56
CA ASP A 23 11.79 0.56 5.57
C ASP A 23 11.31 -0.88 5.39
N GLU A 24 12.15 -1.87 5.72
CA GLU A 24 11.83 -3.31 5.65
C GLU A 24 11.67 -3.95 7.03
N SER A 25 11.54 -3.12 8.08
CA SER A 25 11.38 -3.57 9.45
C SER A 25 9.93 -3.48 9.91
N GLN A 26 9.49 -4.41 10.76
CA GLN A 26 8.16 -4.40 11.40
C GLN A 26 6.96 -4.38 10.42
N CYS A 27 7.13 -4.89 9.20
CA CYS A 27 6.08 -4.91 8.17
C CYS A 27 4.76 -5.58 8.59
N PHE A 28 4.81 -6.54 9.52
CA PHE A 28 3.62 -7.20 10.06
C PHE A 28 2.65 -6.20 10.74
N GLU A 29 3.14 -5.06 11.22
CA GLU A 29 2.29 -4.03 11.83
C GLU A 29 1.30 -3.42 10.81
N LEU A 30 1.70 -3.40 9.53
CA LEU A 30 0.81 -3.02 8.44
C LEU A 30 -0.20 -4.12 8.11
N GLU A 31 0.07 -5.39 8.46
CA GLU A 31 -0.81 -6.54 8.20
C GLU A 31 -1.89 -6.73 9.28
N ILE A 32 -1.63 -6.32 10.52
CA ILE A 32 -2.58 -6.50 11.64
C ILE A 32 -3.74 -5.51 11.64
N ASN A 33 -3.66 -4.41 10.89
CA ASN A 33 -4.76 -3.45 10.84
C ASN A 33 -5.95 -4.05 10.07
N GLU A 34 -7.11 -4.11 10.70
CA GLU A 34 -8.37 -4.59 10.11
C GLU A 34 -9.30 -3.40 9.87
N CYS A 35 -9.91 -3.34 8.68
CA CYS A 35 -10.86 -2.29 8.32
C CYS A 35 -12.29 -2.71 8.62
N ASN A 36 -13.21 -1.74 8.67
CA ASN A 36 -14.64 -2.03 8.77
C ASN A 36 -15.19 -2.66 7.48
N GLU A 37 -16.38 -3.25 7.54
CA GLU A 37 -17.00 -3.93 6.39
C GLU A 37 -17.23 -2.99 5.19
N ASP A 38 -17.47 -1.70 5.43
CA ASP A 38 -17.72 -0.65 4.44
C ASP A 38 -16.44 0.04 3.93
N GLU A 39 -15.27 -0.43 4.37
CA GLU A 39 -13.96 0.10 3.98
C GLU A 39 -13.23 -0.89 3.07
N TYR A 40 -12.33 -0.32 2.26
CA TYR A 40 -11.33 -1.04 1.49
C TYR A 40 -9.99 -0.91 2.18
N ARG A 41 -9.24 -2.02 2.22
CA ARG A 41 -7.93 -2.10 2.84
C ARG A 41 -6.85 -2.04 1.77
N CYS A 42 -6.09 -0.96 1.75
CA CYS A 42 -4.89 -0.80 0.93
C CYS A 42 -3.82 -1.85 1.30
N TYR A 43 -2.86 -2.10 0.42
CA TYR A 43 -1.80 -3.09 0.71
C TYR A 43 -0.86 -2.65 1.83
N ASN A 44 -0.66 -1.35 1.98
CA ASN A 44 0.05 -0.76 3.13
C ASN A 44 -0.75 -0.77 4.45
N GLY A 45 -1.95 -1.34 4.47
CA GLY A 45 -2.78 -1.45 5.68
C GLY A 45 -3.66 -0.24 5.98
N LEU A 46 -3.64 0.81 5.14
CA LEU A 46 -4.56 1.94 5.25
C LEU A 46 -6.01 1.49 4.93
N CYS A 47 -6.97 2.02 5.67
CA CYS A 47 -8.39 1.84 5.38
C CYS A 47 -8.93 3.11 4.73
N ILE A 48 -9.60 2.94 3.58
CA ILE A 48 -10.31 4.01 2.87
C ILE A 48 -11.77 3.59 2.68
N SER A 49 -12.66 4.56 2.47
CA SER A 49 -14.06 4.23 2.18
C SER A 49 -14.18 3.54 0.83
N ARG A 50 -15.01 2.50 0.71
CA ARG A 50 -15.26 1.80 -0.56
C ARG A 50 -15.81 2.68 -1.68
N ILE A 51 -16.36 3.87 -1.35
CA ILE A 51 -16.86 4.82 -2.33
C ILE A 51 -15.78 5.28 -3.32
N PHE A 52 -14.50 5.20 -2.92
CA PHE A 52 -13.36 5.63 -3.73
C PHE A 52 -12.91 4.57 -4.76
N LEU A 53 -13.36 3.32 -4.64
CA LEU A 53 -12.99 2.27 -5.59
C LEU A 53 -13.56 2.46 -7.00
N ASP A 54 -14.70 3.14 -7.11
CA ASP A 54 -15.36 3.46 -8.38
C ASP A 54 -15.24 4.96 -8.71
N ASP A 55 -14.22 5.64 -8.17
CA ASP A 55 -14.05 7.08 -8.40
C ASP A 55 -13.81 7.38 -9.89
N PRO A 56 -14.69 8.18 -10.55
CA PRO A 56 -14.55 8.52 -11.97
C PRO A 56 -13.31 9.39 -12.28
N PHE A 57 -12.63 9.94 -11.28
CA PHE A 57 -11.46 10.79 -11.42
C PHE A 57 -10.14 9.99 -11.46
N TYR A 58 -10.15 8.69 -11.15
CA TYR A 58 -8.95 7.83 -11.12
C TYR A 58 -7.82 8.38 -10.24
N GLU A 59 -8.17 9.12 -9.18
CA GLU A 59 -7.21 9.50 -8.14
C GLU A 59 -7.00 8.32 -7.19
N ALA A 60 -5.79 8.20 -6.64
CA ALA A 60 -5.49 7.17 -5.64
C ALA A 60 -5.68 7.78 -4.26
N GLU A 61 -6.53 7.16 -3.45
CA GLU A 61 -6.71 7.45 -2.04
C GLU A 61 -5.78 6.58 -1.19
N CYS A 62 -5.49 5.37 -1.65
CA CYS A 62 -4.43 4.57 -1.09
C CYS A 62 -3.07 5.22 -1.38
N LEU A 63 -2.25 5.36 -0.35
CA LEU A 63 -0.91 5.93 -0.47
C LEU A 63 0.03 5.06 -1.34
N ASP A 64 -0.22 3.75 -1.39
CA ASP A 64 0.46 2.78 -2.25
C ASP A 64 -0.24 2.58 -3.61
N LYS A 65 -1.36 3.28 -3.85
CA LYS A 65 -2.18 3.23 -5.07
C LYS A 65 -2.81 1.86 -5.34
N SER A 66 -3.00 1.04 -4.31
CA SER A 66 -3.60 -0.30 -4.42
C SER A 66 -5.09 -0.28 -4.78
N ASP A 67 -5.76 0.87 -4.65
CA ASP A 67 -7.13 1.15 -5.09
C ASP A 67 -7.23 1.49 -6.58
N LEU A 68 -6.13 1.89 -7.24
CA LEU A 68 -6.11 2.12 -8.67
C LEU A 68 -6.00 0.79 -9.43
N TRP A 69 -7.06 0.43 -10.17
CA TRP A 69 -6.97 -0.58 -11.22
C TRP A 69 -6.27 -0.02 -12.47
N ALA A 70 -4.98 0.29 -12.37
CA ALA A 70 -4.18 0.47 -13.56
C ALA A 70 -4.01 -0.90 -14.23
N GLU A 71 -4.50 -1.02 -15.47
CA GLU A 71 -4.50 -2.20 -16.34
C GLU A 71 -3.11 -2.81 -16.63
N THR A 72 -2.07 -2.49 -15.87
CA THR A 72 -0.68 -2.90 -16.13
C THR A 72 0.14 -3.40 -14.94
N ASP A 73 -0.34 -3.47 -13.69
CA ASP A 73 0.51 -3.96 -12.57
C ASP A 73 -0.20 -4.87 -11.54
N CYS A 74 -0.79 -5.99 -11.99
CA CYS A 74 -0.42 -7.33 -11.47
C CYS A 74 -1.36 -8.47 -11.95
N PRO A 75 -0.86 -9.40 -12.78
CA PRO A 75 -1.49 -10.72 -12.93
C PRO A 75 -1.29 -11.66 -11.72
N ASN A 76 -0.59 -11.27 -10.64
CA ASN A 76 -0.09 -12.24 -9.64
C ASN A 76 -0.12 -11.79 -8.16
N ALA A 77 -1.01 -10.89 -7.73
CA ALA A 77 -1.18 -10.62 -6.29
C ALA A 77 -1.97 -11.70 -5.52
N TYR A 78 -2.38 -12.80 -6.17
CA TYR A 78 -3.20 -13.88 -5.58
C TYR A 78 -2.56 -15.27 -5.68
N LEU A 79 -1.25 -15.40 -5.48
CA LEU A 79 -0.63 -16.70 -5.19
C LEU A 79 0.03 -16.68 -3.81
N ARG A 80 -0.81 -16.82 -2.78
CA ARG A 80 -0.43 -17.60 -1.59
C ARG A 80 -0.76 -19.07 -1.84
#